data_AF-A0A7C5R2R9-F1
#
_entry.id   AF-A0A7C5R2R9-F1
#
_cell.length_a   1.000
_cell.length_b   1.000
_cell.length_c   1.000
_cell.angle_alpha   90.00
_cell.angle_beta   90.00
_cell.angle_gamma   90.00
#
_symmetry.space_group_name_H-M   'P 1'
#
loop_
_entity.id
_entity.type
_entity.pdbx_description
1 polymer ?
#
loop_
_entity_poly.entity_id
_entity_poly.type
_entity_poly.pdbx_seq_one_letter_code
_entity_poly.pdbx_strand_id
1 'polypeptide(L)'
;MSLAGITEEALHHLWKTQAFGRLPLRTTAGAEVVVHNQGVYNTDAGPDFSAARLVIDGVSWAGDIELHILSSMWRQHGHHADAAYNKVILHVVWQHDEEVLRQDGTTLPTLVLQPYVKDGWLSRYRSLQASLTPVPCAPFYAGIEPLHRLEAFNK
;
A
#
# COMPACT_ATOMS: atom_id res chain seq x y z
N MET A 1 19.40 14.66 4.93
CA MET A 1 18.45 13.75 5.60
C MET A 1 18.07 12.69 4.58
N SER A 2 18.42 11.42 4.84
CA SER A 2 18.32 10.34 3.84
C SER A 2 16.87 10.00 3.54
N LEU A 3 16.47 10.01 2.27
CA LEU A 3 15.22 9.40 1.79
C LEU A 3 15.26 7.93 2.23
N ALA A 4 14.37 7.57 3.15
CA ALA A 4 14.41 6.32 3.88
C ALA A 4 14.04 5.11 3.01
N GLY A 5 14.90 4.72 2.06
CA GLY A 5 15.05 3.41 1.40
C GLY A 5 13.82 2.56 1.03
N ILE A 6 12.60 3.08 1.06
CA ILE A 6 11.41 2.36 0.65
C ILE A 6 11.34 2.34 -0.87
N THR A 7 10.85 1.24 -1.42
CA THR A 7 10.59 1.06 -2.85
C THR A 7 9.08 1.02 -3.09
N GLU A 8 8.63 1.29 -4.31
CA GLU A 8 7.21 1.16 -4.67
C GLU A 8 6.72 -0.26 -4.46
N GLU A 9 7.54 -1.27 -4.78
CA GLU A 9 7.24 -2.67 -4.47
C GLU A 9 6.93 -2.91 -2.97
N ALA A 10 7.71 -2.31 -2.07
CA ALA A 10 7.45 -2.39 -0.64
C ALA A 10 6.15 -1.66 -0.27
N LEU A 11 5.87 -0.49 -0.87
CA LEU A 11 4.63 0.24 -0.67
C LEU A 11 3.41 -0.55 -1.17
N HIS A 12 3.53 -1.22 -2.32
CA HIS A 12 2.52 -2.11 -2.90
C HIS A 12 2.26 -3.29 -1.97
N HIS A 13 3.30 -3.90 -1.42
CA HIS A 13 3.16 -4.99 -0.45
C HIS A 13 2.46 -4.52 0.83
N LEU A 14 2.83 -3.36 1.36
CA LEU A 14 2.20 -2.76 2.53
C LEU A 14 0.71 -2.50 2.29
N TRP A 15 0.35 -1.91 1.16
CA TRP A 15 -1.05 -1.70 0.79
C TRP A 15 -1.78 -3.02 0.58
N LYS A 16 -1.24 -3.94 -0.22
CA LYS A 16 -1.86 -5.24 -0.49
C LYS A 16 -2.20 -6.02 0.79
N THR A 17 -1.28 -6.01 1.76
CA THR A 17 -1.43 -6.72 3.04
C THR A 17 -2.21 -5.93 4.10
N GLN A 18 -2.46 -4.63 3.85
CA GLN A 18 -3.10 -3.71 4.79
C GLN A 18 -2.43 -3.74 6.18
N ALA A 19 -1.11 -3.97 6.23
CA ALA A 19 -0.33 -4.19 7.45
C ALA A 19 -0.05 -2.87 8.20
N PHE A 20 -1.11 -2.09 8.45
CA PHE A 20 -1.03 -0.83 9.16
C PHE A 20 -0.90 -1.06 10.67
N GLY A 21 -0.08 -0.26 11.31
CA GLY A 21 0.15 -0.28 12.75
C GLY A 21 -0.75 0.66 13.54
N ARG A 22 -1.43 1.60 12.87
CA ARG A 22 -2.23 2.66 13.48
C ARG A 22 -3.47 2.95 12.63
N LEU A 23 -4.59 3.23 13.30
CA LEU A 23 -5.87 3.65 12.73
C LEU A 23 -6.46 4.78 13.60
N PRO A 24 -7.36 5.62 13.07
CA PRO A 24 -7.90 5.62 11.70
C PRO A 24 -6.91 6.17 10.66
N LEU A 25 -7.08 5.78 9.39
CA LEU A 25 -6.36 6.40 8.27
C LEU A 25 -7.01 7.73 7.90
N ARG A 26 -6.20 8.72 7.52
CA ARG A 26 -6.67 10.03 7.09
C ARG A 26 -5.88 10.52 5.87
N THR A 27 -6.59 11.17 4.95
CA THR A 27 -5.96 11.87 3.83
C THR A 27 -5.15 13.07 4.32
N THR A 28 -4.34 13.65 3.44
CA THR A 28 -3.61 14.91 3.69
C THR A 28 -4.53 16.09 4.01
N ALA A 29 -5.79 16.04 3.55
CA ALA A 29 -6.84 17.00 3.88
C ALA A 29 -7.62 16.65 5.17
N GLY A 30 -7.25 15.58 5.88
CA GLY A 30 -7.86 15.17 7.15
C GLY A 30 -9.09 14.27 7.05
N ALA A 31 -9.60 14.01 5.84
CA ALA A 31 -10.74 13.14 5.61
C ALA A 31 -10.41 11.70 6.03
N GLU A 32 -11.29 11.07 6.81
CA GLU A 32 -11.11 9.68 7.24
C GLU A 32 -11.24 8.73 6.06
N VAL A 33 -10.35 7.72 5.99
CA VAL A 33 -10.36 6.68 4.96
C VAL A 33 -10.57 5.33 5.62
N VAL A 34 -11.64 4.64 5.24
CA VAL A 34 -11.91 3.25 5.63
C VAL A 34 -11.80 2.37 4.40
N VAL A 35 -10.89 1.39 4.45
CA VAL A 35 -10.69 0.44 3.36
C VAL A 35 -11.59 -0.78 3.56
N HIS A 36 -12.63 -0.92 2.73
CA HIS A 36 -13.44 -2.15 2.70
C HIS A 36 -12.87 -3.20 1.76
N ASN A 37 -12.28 -2.76 0.65
CA ASN A 37 -11.54 -3.59 -0.30
C ASN A 37 -10.42 -2.74 -0.89
N GLN A 38 -9.17 -3.21 -0.75
CA GLN A 38 -7.96 -2.52 -1.21
C GLN A 38 -7.77 -2.55 -2.74
N GLY A 39 -8.62 -3.28 -3.45
CA GLY A 39 -8.55 -3.50 -4.89
C GLY A 39 -7.75 -4.75 -5.27
N VAL A 40 -7.77 -5.06 -6.56
CA VAL A 40 -7.00 -6.14 -7.18
C VAL A 40 -5.70 -5.56 -7.72
N TYR A 41 -4.57 -6.11 -7.27
CA TYR A 41 -3.25 -5.70 -7.73
C TYR A 41 -3.11 -5.89 -9.24
N ASN A 42 -2.78 -4.81 -9.94
CA ASN A 42 -2.56 -4.77 -11.38
C ASN A 42 -1.07 -4.99 -11.68
N THR A 43 -0.78 -5.82 -12.68
CA THR A 43 0.58 -6.04 -13.19
C THR A 43 0.76 -5.57 -14.62
N ASP A 44 -0.33 -5.07 -15.22
CA ASP A 44 -0.35 -4.49 -16.56
C ASP A 44 -0.32 -2.96 -16.48
N ALA A 45 -0.52 -2.29 -17.62
CA ALA A 45 -0.61 -0.82 -17.64
C ALA A 45 -1.84 -0.29 -16.89
N GLY A 46 -1.75 0.95 -16.43
CA GLY A 46 -2.81 1.64 -15.69
C GLY A 46 -2.57 1.62 -14.18
N PRO A 47 -3.60 1.93 -13.37
CA PRO A 47 -3.43 2.10 -11.94
C PRO A 47 -2.96 0.82 -11.22
N ASP A 48 -2.24 0.98 -10.11
CA ASP A 48 -1.64 -0.14 -9.36
C ASP A 48 -2.66 -1.12 -8.78
N PHE A 49 -3.83 -0.63 -8.36
CA PHE A 49 -4.92 -1.48 -7.87
C PHE A 49 -6.25 -1.07 -8.47
N SER A 50 -6.98 -2.04 -9.01
CA SER A 50 -8.29 -1.82 -9.63
C SER A 50 -9.45 -2.22 -8.71
N ALA A 51 -10.62 -1.63 -8.95
CA ALA A 51 -11.89 -2.04 -8.31
C ALA A 51 -11.86 -2.05 -6.77
N ALA A 52 -11.12 -1.12 -6.16
CA ALA A 52 -11.14 -0.87 -4.73
C ALA A 52 -12.49 -0.32 -4.27
N ARG A 53 -12.80 -0.52 -2.99
CA ARG A 53 -13.99 0.02 -2.31
C ARG A 53 -13.58 0.68 -1.00
N LEU A 54 -13.79 1.98 -0.93
CA LEU A 54 -13.39 2.82 0.20
C LEU A 54 -14.60 3.59 0.72
N VAL A 55 -14.56 3.96 2.00
CA VAL A 55 -15.36 5.06 2.52
C VAL A 55 -14.42 6.21 2.83
N ILE A 56 -14.65 7.38 2.22
CA ILE A 56 -13.88 8.60 2.46
C ILE A 56 -14.85 9.64 3.00
N ASP A 57 -14.64 10.06 4.25
CA ASP A 57 -15.51 11.00 4.99
C ASP A 57 -17.01 10.63 4.94
N GLY A 58 -17.31 9.35 5.15
CA GLY A 58 -18.68 8.81 5.13
C GLY A 58 -19.27 8.54 3.74
N VAL A 59 -18.59 8.95 2.66
CA VAL A 59 -19.03 8.69 1.27
C VAL A 59 -18.39 7.40 0.76
N SER A 60 -19.20 6.52 0.18
CA SER A 60 -18.73 5.27 -0.44
C SER A 60 -18.20 5.53 -1.85
N TRP A 61 -16.99 5.06 -2.13
CA TRP A 61 -16.31 5.16 -3.41
C TRP A 61 -15.95 3.78 -3.96
N ALA A 62 -16.06 3.64 -5.28
CA ALA A 62 -15.55 2.50 -6.02
C ALA A 62 -14.71 3.00 -7.20
N GLY A 63 -13.50 2.48 -7.34
CA GLY A 63 -12.55 2.94 -8.34
C GLY A 63 -11.16 2.36 -8.10
N ASP A 64 -10.16 3.05 -8.62
CA ASP A 64 -8.79 2.56 -8.65
C ASP A 64 -7.91 3.28 -7.62
N ILE A 65 -6.74 2.71 -7.33
CA ILE A 65 -5.77 3.26 -6.39
C ILE A 65 -4.41 3.27 -7.08
N GLU A 66 -3.72 4.39 -6.93
CA GLU A 66 -2.37 4.58 -7.44
C GLU A 66 -1.41 4.77 -6.27
N LEU A 67 -0.20 4.22 -6.36
CA LEU A 67 0.83 4.26 -5.34
C LEU A 67 2.10 4.92 -5.86
N HIS A 68 2.69 5.80 -5.06
CA HIS A 68 3.99 6.39 -5.39
C HIS A 68 4.82 6.65 -4.14
N ILE A 69 6.14 6.79 -4.26
CA ILE A 69 6.96 7.23 -3.13
C ILE A 69 6.65 8.69 -2.78
N LEU A 70 6.56 9.56 -3.79
CA LEU A 70 6.25 10.97 -3.65
C LEU A 70 4.96 11.30 -4.38
N SER A 71 4.15 12.22 -3.83
CA SER A 71 2.96 12.72 -4.54
C SER A 71 3.28 13.35 -5.89
N SER A 72 4.43 14.01 -6.02
CA SER A 72 4.84 14.65 -7.27
C SER A 72 5.08 13.69 -8.43
N MET A 73 5.28 12.39 -8.14
CA MET A 73 5.43 11.37 -9.18
C MET A 73 4.16 11.22 -10.02
N TRP A 74 2.98 11.58 -9.48
CA TRP A 74 1.75 11.64 -10.27
C TRP A 74 1.89 12.49 -11.53
N ARG A 75 2.49 13.67 -11.41
CA ARG A 75 2.74 14.55 -12.54
C ARG A 75 3.93 14.07 -13.36
N GLN A 76 5.00 13.60 -12.72
CA GLN A 76 6.22 13.13 -13.41
C GLN A 76 5.93 11.93 -14.33
N HIS A 77 5.02 11.05 -13.95
CA HIS A 77 4.58 9.90 -14.74
C HIS A 77 3.47 10.26 -15.75
N GLY A 78 2.97 11.50 -15.75
CA GLY A 78 1.98 11.97 -16.72
C GLY A 78 0.52 11.61 -16.39
N HIS A 79 0.23 11.02 -15.22
CA HIS A 79 -1.11 10.57 -14.86
C HIS A 79 -2.14 11.70 -14.82
N HIS A 80 -1.73 12.91 -14.44
CA HIS A 80 -2.55 14.13 -14.50
C HIS A 80 -3.14 14.43 -15.89
N ALA A 81 -2.57 13.89 -16.98
CA ALA A 81 -3.02 14.10 -18.35
C ALA A 81 -3.58 12.82 -19.00
N ASP A 82 -3.55 11.69 -18.31
CA ASP A 82 -3.95 10.39 -18.84
C ASP A 82 -5.34 9.98 -18.32
N ALA A 83 -6.28 9.80 -19.25
CA ALA A 83 -7.65 9.43 -18.94
C ALA A 83 -7.78 8.05 -18.26
N ALA A 84 -6.79 7.16 -18.38
CA ALA A 84 -6.76 5.88 -17.68
C ALA A 84 -6.77 6.05 -16.15
N TYR A 85 -6.26 7.19 -15.65
CA TYR A 85 -6.13 7.47 -14.22
C TYR A 85 -7.28 8.31 -13.65
N ASN A 86 -8.27 8.68 -14.46
CA ASN A 86 -9.44 9.45 -14.00
C ASN A 86 -10.32 8.67 -13.01
N LYS A 87 -10.18 7.34 -12.97
CA LYS A 87 -10.89 6.46 -12.03
C LYS A 87 -10.17 6.29 -10.70
N VAL A 88 -8.99 6.89 -10.52
CA VAL A 88 -8.25 6.82 -9.26
C VAL A 88 -9.02 7.63 -8.20
N ILE A 89 -9.47 6.91 -7.17
CA ILE A 89 -10.23 7.47 -6.04
C ILE A 89 -9.35 7.80 -4.85
N LEU A 90 -8.14 7.23 -4.78
CA LEU A 90 -7.16 7.49 -3.73
C LEU A 90 -5.74 7.37 -4.30
N HIS A 91 -4.91 8.39 -4.06
CA HIS A 91 -3.47 8.31 -4.29
C HIS A 91 -2.77 8.00 -2.97
N VAL A 92 -2.07 6.88 -2.91
CA VAL A 92 -1.39 6.41 -1.70
C VAL A 92 0.10 6.69 -1.85
N VAL A 93 0.66 7.49 -0.96
CA VAL A 93 2.06 7.90 -1.05
C VAL A 93 2.85 7.58 0.20
N TRP A 94 4.16 7.41 0.06
CA TRP A 94 5.03 7.36 1.24
C TRP A 94 5.21 8.75 1.86
N GLN A 95 5.42 9.77 1.03
CA GLN A 95 5.58 11.16 1.42
C GLN A 95 4.78 12.09 0.51
N HIS A 96 4.24 13.15 1.10
CA HIS A 96 3.52 14.19 0.37
C HIS A 96 4.38 15.44 0.23
N ASP A 97 4.68 15.81 -1.01
CA ASP A 97 5.55 16.91 -1.40
C ASP A 97 4.87 17.94 -2.31
N GLU A 98 3.74 17.61 -2.95
CA GLU A 98 2.90 18.57 -3.69
C GLU A 98 1.43 18.11 -3.76
N GLU A 99 0.52 19.06 -3.99
CA GLU A 99 -0.89 18.77 -4.22
C GLU A 99 -1.08 18.02 -5.56
N VAL A 100 -1.95 17.02 -5.55
CA VAL A 100 -2.22 16.15 -6.69
C VAL A 100 -3.57 16.49 -7.29
N LEU A 101 -3.57 16.84 -8.57
CA LEU A 101 -4.77 17.17 -9.32
C LEU A 101 -5.06 16.09 -10.37
N ARG A 102 -6.35 15.79 -10.56
CA ARG A 102 -6.84 15.02 -11.70
C ARG A 102 -6.81 15.86 -12.97
N GLN A 103 -7.07 15.19 -14.10
CA GLN A 103 -7.18 15.84 -15.41
C GLN A 103 -8.23 16.96 -15.44
N ASP A 104 -9.31 16.82 -14.68
CA ASP A 104 -10.38 17.83 -14.58
C ASP A 104 -10.07 18.99 -13.61
N GLY A 105 -8.86 18.99 -13.01
CA GLY A 105 -8.42 19.99 -12.05
C GLY A 105 -8.92 19.78 -10.62
N THR A 106 -9.69 18.72 -10.34
CA THR A 106 -10.10 18.39 -8.97
C THR A 106 -8.94 17.80 -8.17
N THR A 107 -8.87 18.11 -6.87
CA THR A 107 -7.89 17.50 -5.97
C THR A 107 -8.15 16.00 -5.82
N LEU A 108 -7.11 15.19 -6.00
CA LEU A 108 -7.14 13.74 -5.76
C LEU A 108 -6.91 13.49 -4.26
N PRO A 109 -7.85 12.83 -3.53
CA PRO A 109 -7.61 12.42 -2.16
C PRO A 109 -6.30 11.64 -2.04
N THR A 110 -5.39 12.14 -1.19
CA THR A 110 -4.05 11.59 -1.05
C THR A 110 -3.84 11.08 0.38
N LEU A 111 -3.37 9.84 0.54
CA LEU A 111 -3.07 9.22 1.83
C LEU A 111 -1.56 9.04 1.98
N VAL A 112 -0.98 9.60 3.03
CA VAL A 112 0.44 9.37 3.38
C VAL A 112 0.53 8.15 4.31
N LEU A 113 1.16 7.05 3.87
CA LEU A 113 1.22 5.83 4.67
C LEU A 113 2.31 5.83 5.74
N GLN A 114 3.40 6.56 5.57
CA GLN A 114 4.56 6.52 6.47
C GLN A 114 4.19 6.60 7.97
N PRO A 115 3.28 7.49 8.43
CA PRO A 115 2.92 7.60 9.85
C PRO A 115 2.15 6.39 10.42
N TYR A 116 1.57 5.57 9.55
CA TYR A 116 0.73 4.43 9.92
C TYR A 116 1.50 3.11 9.96
N VAL A 117 2.78 3.10 9.61
CA VAL A 117 3.63 1.90 9.62
C VAL A 117 4.37 1.79 10.94
N LYS A 118 4.47 0.57 11.48
CA LYS A 118 5.27 0.32 12.70
C LYS A 118 6.76 0.48 12.42
N ASP A 119 7.48 1.01 13.38
CA ASP A 119 8.94 1.06 13.32
C ASP A 119 9.54 -0.33 13.08
N GLY A 120 10.58 -0.40 12.25
CA GLY A 120 11.26 -1.65 11.90
C GLY A 120 10.53 -2.52 10.86
N TRP A 121 9.31 -2.17 10.43
CA TRP A 121 8.59 -2.93 9.39
C TRP A 121 9.41 -3.08 8.11
N LEU A 122 10.03 -1.99 7.63
CA LEU A 122 10.82 -2.02 6.39
C LEU A 122 12.06 -2.94 6.51
N SER A 123 12.72 -2.92 7.67
CA SER A 123 13.84 -3.84 7.96
C SER A 123 13.37 -5.29 7.97
N ARG A 124 12.21 -5.57 8.57
CA ARG A 124 11.60 -6.90 8.59
C ARG A 124 11.23 -7.36 7.18
N TYR A 125 10.60 -6.51 6.38
CA TYR A 125 10.24 -6.77 4.98
C TYR A 125 11.46 -7.16 4.16
N ARG A 126 12.53 -6.36 4.22
CA ARG A 126 13.78 -6.65 3.50
C ARG A 126 14.43 -7.96 3.94
N SER A 127 14.42 -8.25 5.25
CA SER A 127 14.96 -9.51 5.78
C SER A 127 14.18 -10.72 5.27
N LEU A 128 12.86 -10.60 5.09
CA LEU A 128 12.03 -11.66 4.51
C LEU A 128 12.30 -11.83 3.02
N GLN A 129 12.43 -10.73 2.27
CA GLN A 129 12.75 -10.77 0.83
C GLN A 129 14.13 -11.35 0.54
N ALA A 130 15.13 -11.04 1.37
CA ALA A 130 16.49 -11.58 1.23
C ALA A 130 16.62 -13.04 1.75
N SER A 131 15.56 -13.61 2.33
CA SER A 131 15.61 -14.94 2.91
C SER A 131 15.65 -16.02 1.83
N LEU A 132 16.69 -16.85 1.85
CA LEU A 132 16.81 -18.02 0.98
C LEU A 132 15.97 -19.22 1.46
N THR A 133 15.30 -19.12 2.61
CA THR A 133 14.46 -20.21 3.13
C THR A 133 13.03 -20.14 2.57
N PRO A 134 12.50 -21.24 1.99
CA PRO A 134 11.17 -21.26 1.35
C PRO A 134 10.01 -20.89 2.26
N VAL A 135 10.16 -21.12 3.57
CA VAL A 135 9.13 -20.82 4.58
C VAL A 135 9.76 -19.98 5.69
N PRO A 136 9.25 -18.77 5.97
CA PRO A 136 9.82 -17.87 6.98
C PRO A 136 9.90 -18.46 8.40
N CYS A 137 9.04 -19.45 8.72
CA CYS A 137 9.04 -20.12 10.01
C CYS A 137 9.94 -21.38 10.07
N ALA A 138 10.52 -21.82 8.94
CA ALA A 138 11.36 -23.04 8.89
C ALA A 138 12.50 -23.06 9.93
N PRO A 139 13.19 -21.95 10.22
CA PRO A 139 14.23 -21.94 11.26
C PRO A 139 13.70 -22.26 12.68
N PHE A 140 12.43 -21.96 12.96
CA PHE A 140 11.81 -22.21 14.26
C PHE A 140 11.28 -23.65 14.38
N TYR A 141 11.27 -24.41 13.28
CA TYR A 141 10.74 -25.77 13.24
C TYR A 141 11.63 -26.80 13.95
N ALA A 142 12.93 -26.54 14.02
CA ALA A 142 13.89 -27.44 14.67
C ALA A 142 13.72 -27.54 16.19
N GLY A 143 13.07 -26.55 16.82
CA GLY A 143 12.82 -26.49 18.27
C GLY A 143 11.43 -26.97 18.70
N ILE A 144 10.61 -27.47 17.78
CA ILE A 144 9.24 -27.95 18.08
C ILE A 144 9.26 -29.46 18.33
N GLU A 145 8.72 -29.86 19.48
CA GLU A 145 8.52 -31.27 19.88
C GLU A 145 7.83 -32.08 18.75
N PRO A 146 8.30 -33.31 18.45
CA PRO A 146 7.85 -34.08 17.29
C PRO A 146 6.33 -34.30 17.19
N LEU A 147 5.62 -34.33 18.32
CA LEU A 147 4.18 -34.61 18.37
C LEU A 147 3.32 -33.52 17.70
N HIS A 148 3.74 -32.25 17.76
CA HIS A 148 3.02 -31.12 17.16
C HIS A 148 3.33 -30.91 15.67
N ARG A 149 4.25 -31.71 15.11
CA ARG A 149 4.74 -31.59 13.75
C ARG A 149 3.78 -32.16 12.70
N LEU A 150 2.92 -33.09 13.09
CA LEU A 150 1.99 -33.82 12.21
C LEU A 150 0.68 -33.06 11.91
N GLU A 151 0.33 -32.05 12.71
CA GLU A 151 -0.93 -31.31 12.52
C GLU A 151 -0.80 -30.12 11.55
N ALA A 152 0.42 -29.59 11.36
CA ALA A 152 0.66 -28.40 10.55
C ALA A 152 0.63 -28.64 9.03
N PHE A 153 0.66 -29.90 8.58
CA PHE A 153 0.67 -30.31 7.16
C PHE A 153 -0.60 -31.08 6.72
N ASN A 154 -1.61 -31.18 7.59
CA ASN A 154 -2.85 -31.93 7.34
C ASN A 154 -4.09 -31.04 7.16
N LYS A 155 -3.93 -29.81 6.66
CA LYS A 155 -5.04 -28.98 6.17
C LYS A 155 -4.69 -28.32 4.85
#